data_AF-A0A2W0CEY4-F1
#
_entry.id   AF-A0A2W0CEY4-F1
#
_cell.length_a   1.000
_cell.length_b   1.000
_cell.length_c   1.000
_cell.angle_alpha   90.00
_cell.angle_beta   90.00
_cell.angle_gamma   90.00
#
_symmetry.space_group_name_H-M   'P 1'
#
loop_
_entity.id
_entity.type
_entity.pdbx_description
1 polymer ?
#
loop_
_entity_poly.entity_id
_entity_poly.type
_entity_poly.pdbx_seq_one_letter_code
_entity_poly.pdbx_strand_id
1 'polypeptide(L)' 'MGTFGIVGELQGPLWFRKVVYSERKTDEVHLEWSNNHTVVINEHQVNLLLEKSWIPQ' A
#
# COMPACT_ATOMS: atom_id res chain seq x y z
N MET A 1 -21.07 -10.06 -9.36
CA MET A 1 -21.01 -8.99 -8.34
C MET A 1 -19.54 -8.64 -8.14
N GLY A 2 -19.16 -7.39 -8.39
CA GLY A 2 -17.77 -6.94 -8.26
C GLY A 2 -17.40 -6.74 -6.79
N THR A 3 -16.15 -7.01 -6.42
CA THR A 3 -15.59 -6.70 -5.10
C THR A 3 -14.68 -5.49 -5.23
N PHE A 4 -14.73 -4.58 -4.26
CA PHE A 4 -13.81 -3.45 -4.17
C PHE A 4 -12.50 -3.85 -3.49
N GLY A 5 -11.48 -3.01 -3.62
CA GLY A 5 -10.18 -3.22 -3.02
C GLY A 5 -9.36 -1.93 -3.04
N ILE A 6 -8.30 -1.93 -2.25
CA ILE A 6 -7.41 -0.78 -2.05
C ILE A 6 -6.08 -1.09 -2.75
N VAL A 7 -5.53 -0.11 -3.46
CA VAL A 7 -4.18 -0.17 -4.02
C VAL A 7 -3.40 1.03 -3.54
N GLY A 8 -2.28 0.79 -2.88
CA GLY A 8 -1.31 1.81 -2.49
C GLY A 8 -0.24 1.95 -3.57
N GLU A 9 -0.18 3.11 -4.21
CA GLU A 9 0.82 3.44 -5.23
C GLU A 9 1.78 4.53 -4.73
N LEU A 10 3.08 4.26 -4.80
CA LEU A 10 4.12 5.25 -4.59
C LEU A 10 4.45 5.91 -5.94
N GLN A 11 4.32 7.24 -5.99
CA GLN A 11 4.74 8.03 -7.14
C GLN A 11 6.22 8.38 -7.00
N GLY A 12 7.02 7.89 -7.94
CA GLY A 12 8.44 8.18 -8.06
C GLY A 12 8.76 9.31 -9.04
N PRO A 13 10.05 9.62 -9.20
CA PRO A 13 10.52 10.52 -10.25
C PRO A 13 10.10 10.01 -11.63
N LEU A 14 9.93 10.93 -12.60
CA LEU A 14 9.68 10.59 -14.00
C LEU A 14 8.45 9.70 -14.23
N TRP A 15 7.36 9.96 -13.50
CA TRP A 15 6.09 9.21 -13.60
C TRP A 15 6.19 7.72 -13.29
N PHE A 16 7.29 7.26 -12.68
CA PHE A 16 7.39 5.89 -12.20
C PHE A 16 6.33 5.66 -11.12
N ARG A 17 5.55 4.59 -11.24
CA ARG A 17 4.58 4.17 -10.23
C ARG A 17 4.97 2.80 -9.71
N LYS A 18 5.00 2.67 -8.38
CA LYS A 18 5.27 1.40 -7.72
C LYS A 18 4.08 1.05 -6.84
N VAL A 19 3.43 -0.08 -7.12
CA VAL A 19 2.43 -0.65 -6.22
C VAL A 19 3.17 -1.18 -5.00
N VAL A 20 2.86 -0.66 -3.82
CA VAL A 20 3.47 -1.10 -2.54
C VAL A 20 2.50 -1.87 -1.66
N TYR A 21 1.21 -1.75 -1.94
CA TYR A 21 0.12 -2.38 -1.20
C TYR A 21 -1.04 -2.71 -2.14
N SER A 22 -1.67 -3.86 -1.97
CA SER A 22 -2.93 -4.18 -2.63
C SER A 22 -3.76 -5.04 -1.71
N GLU A 23 -4.97 -4.65 -1.39
CA GLU A 23 -5.88 -5.45 -0.57
C GLU A 23 -7.22 -5.61 -1.27
N ARG A 24 -7.76 -6.83 -1.26
CA ARG A 24 -9.04 -7.16 -1.91
C ARG A 24 -10.13 -7.25 -0.86
N LYS A 25 -11.38 -7.00 -1.27
CA LYS A 25 -12.58 -7.10 -0.43
C LYS A 25 -12.53 -6.17 0.78
N THR A 26 -11.94 -5.00 0.60
CA THR A 26 -11.88 -3.93 1.59
C THR A 26 -12.28 -2.62 0.92
N ASP A 27 -13.06 -1.81 1.62
CA ASP A 27 -13.59 -0.52 1.19
C ASP A 27 -13.14 0.64 2.09
N GLU A 28 -12.50 0.34 3.23
CA GLU A 28 -11.98 1.31 4.18
C GLU A 28 -10.45 1.28 4.23
N VAL A 29 -9.84 2.47 4.18
CA VAL A 29 -8.39 2.65 4.31
C VAL A 29 -8.08 3.48 5.55
N HIS A 30 -7.36 2.89 6.49
CA HIS A 30 -6.74 3.59 7.60
C HIS A 30 -5.24 3.74 7.32
N LEU A 31 -4.72 4.96 7.45
CA LEU A 31 -3.34 5.27 7.07
C LEU A 31 -2.61 6.01 8.19
N GLU A 32 -1.53 5.42 8.69
CA GLU A 32 -0.70 6.04 9.73
C GLU A 32 0.79 5.92 9.39
N TRP A 33 1.55 7.00 9.59
CA TRP A 33 3.00 6.94 9.47
C TRP A 33 3.60 6.43 10.78
N SER A 34 4.26 5.26 10.74
CA SER A 34 5.03 4.76 11.88
C SER A 34 6.38 5.47 12.00
N ASN A 35 6.99 5.82 10.86
CA ASN A 35 8.23 6.59 10.76
C ASN A 35 8.40 7.15 9.33
N ASN A 36 9.55 7.78 9.04
CA ASN A 36 9.82 8.44 7.75
C ASN A 36 9.73 7.54 6.50
N HIS A 37 9.76 6.22 6.65
CA HIS A 37 9.79 5.29 5.53
C HIS A 37 8.86 4.08 5.70
N THR A 38 8.11 4.02 6.80
CA THR A 38 7.19 2.93 7.09
C THR A 38 5.81 3.50 7.34
N VAL A 39 4.86 3.04 6.53
CA VAL A 39 3.45 3.40 6.65
C VAL A 39 2.67 2.16 7.07
N VAL A 40 1.70 2.35 7.96
CA VAL A 40 0.74 1.34 8.36
C VAL A 40 -0.52 1.61 7.55
N ILE A 41 -0.90 0.64 6.71
CA ILE A 41 -2.14 0.65 5.94
C ILE A 41 -3.02 -0.42 6.56
N ASN A 42 -4.14 -0.02 7.14
CA ASN A 42 -4.97 -0.87 7.97
C ASN A 42 -4.13 -1.52 9.09
N GLU A 43 -3.99 -2.84 9.11
CA GLU A 43 -3.17 -3.56 10.11
C GLU A 43 -1.80 -3.99 9.55
N HIS A 44 -1.43 -3.51 8.37
CA HIS A 44 -0.24 -3.95 7.66
C HIS A 44 0.83 -2.86 7.58
N GLN A 45 2.03 -3.20 8.05
CA GLN A 45 3.20 -2.34 7.90
C GLN A 45 3.82 -2.50 6.50
N VAL A 46 3.97 -1.38 5.81
CA VAL A 46 4.59 -1.29 4.48
C VAL A 46 5.83 -0.40 4.58
N ASN A 47 7.00 -1.00 4.36
CA ASN A 47 8.26 -0.28 4.28
C ASN A 47 8.51 0.17 2.83
N LEU A 48 8.50 1.48 2.59
CA LEU A 48 8.57 2.08 1.27
C LEU A 48 9.98 1.99 0.63
N LEU A 49 11.02 1.73 1.42
CA LEU A 49 12.39 1.53 0.93
C LEU A 49 12.63 0.11 0.41
N LEU A 50 11.80 -0.86 0.80
CA LEU A 50 11.95 -2.23 0.34
C LEU A 50 11.38 -2.37 -1.08
N GLU A 51 12.09 -3.11 -1.94
CA GLU A 51 11.61 -3.40 -3.30
C GLU A 51 10.35 -4.26 -3.32
N LYS A 52 10.12 -5.04 -2.26
CA LYS A 52 8.98 -5.96 -2.16
C LYS A 52 7.68 -5.21 -1.84
N SER A 53 6.70 -5.35 -2.72
CA SER A 53 5.32 -4.97 -2.47
C SER A 53 4.67 -5.95 -1.49
N TRP A 54 3.86 -5.43 -0.57
CA TRP A 54 3.00 -6.30 0.22
C TRP A 54 1.84 -6.78 -0.64
N ILE A 55 1.65 -8.10 -0.69
CA ILE A 55 0.58 -8.77 -1.42
C ILE A 55 -0.09 -9.73 -0.42
N PRO A 56 -1.37 -9.54 -0.07
CA PRO A 56 -2.10 -10.46 0.78
C PRO A 56 -2.25 -11.80 0.04
N GLN A 57 -2.20 -12.88 0.81
CA GLN A 57 -2.46 -14.23 0.29
C GLN A 57 -3.96 -14.46 0.10
#